data_AF-A0A7C0W2H3-F1
#
_entry.id   AF-A0A7C0W2H3-F1
#
_cell.length_a   1.000
_cell.length_b   1.000
_cell.length_c   1.000
_cell.angle_alpha   90.00
_cell.angle_beta   90.00
_cell.angle_gamma   90.00
#
_symmetry.space_group_name_H-M   'P 1'
#
loop_
_entity.id
_entity.type
_entity.pdbx_description
1 polymer ?
#
loop_
_entity_poly.entity_id
_entity_poly.type
_entity_poly.pdbx_seq_one_letter_code
_entity_poly.pdbx_strand_id
1 'polypeptide(L)'
;RIGHPASWKNAVAARDESGGRIDAVTDEEIIDAYKLISSKEGVFCEPASAASLAGVIKLSKEGYFRDGETVVCTLTGNGLKDPDTALNVSAKPVRVKADVSEIENLLEDIL
;
A
#
# COMPACT_ATOMS: atom_id res chain seq x y z
N ARG A 1 1.37 12.25 -12.25
CA ARG A 1 -0.07 12.03 -12.52
C ARG A 1 -0.27 11.85 -14.02
N ILE A 2 -1.14 10.94 -14.46
CA ILE A 2 -1.41 10.64 -15.88
C ILE A 2 -2.92 10.79 -16.12
N GLY A 3 -3.34 11.71 -17.00
CA GLY A 3 -4.76 11.91 -17.37
C GLY A 3 -5.13 11.41 -18.77
N HIS A 4 -4.13 11.11 -19.61
CA HIS A 4 -4.31 10.59 -20.97
C HIS A 4 -3.24 9.51 -21.23
N PRO A 5 -3.44 8.26 -20.76
CA PRO A 5 -2.44 7.22 -20.87
C PRO A 5 -2.14 6.85 -22.33
N ALA A 6 -0.87 6.90 -22.71
CA ALA A 6 -0.42 6.62 -24.08
C ALA A 6 -0.79 5.21 -24.56
N SER A 7 -0.88 4.24 -23.64
CA SER A 7 -1.22 2.84 -23.93
C SER A 7 -2.69 2.51 -23.67
N TRP A 8 -3.61 3.49 -23.68
CA TRP A 8 -5.04 3.29 -23.38
C TRP A 8 -5.65 2.09 -24.10
N LYS A 9 -5.49 2.04 -25.43
CA LYS A 9 -6.08 0.98 -26.26
C LYS A 9 -5.55 -0.40 -25.90
N ASN A 10 -4.24 -0.51 -25.66
CA ASN A 10 -3.61 -1.78 -25.30
C ASN A 10 -4.05 -2.25 -23.90
N ALA A 11 -4.21 -1.33 -22.94
CA ALA A 11 -4.68 -1.66 -21.60
C ALA A 11 -6.14 -2.17 -21.61
N VAL A 12 -7.01 -1.53 -22.40
CA VAL A 12 -8.41 -1.98 -22.58
C VAL A 12 -8.45 -3.35 -23.27
N ALA A 13 -7.66 -3.56 -24.32
CA ALA A 13 -7.57 -4.86 -24.99
C ALA A 13 -7.11 -5.96 -24.03
N ALA A 14 -6.04 -5.73 -23.26
CA ALA A 14 -5.54 -6.70 -22.28
C ALA A 14 -6.57 -7.03 -21.20
N ARG A 15 -7.34 -6.05 -20.74
CA ARG A 15 -8.47 -6.27 -19.82
C ARG A 15 -9.50 -7.20 -20.44
N ASP A 16 -9.94 -6.90 -21.67
CA ASP A 16 -11.02 -7.63 -22.33
C ASP A 16 -10.57 -9.06 -22.70
N GLU A 17 -9.35 -9.23 -23.21
CA GLU A 17 -8.77 -10.53 -23.58
C GLU A 17 -8.54 -11.45 -22.37
N SER A 18 -8.15 -10.89 -21.23
CA SER A 18 -7.95 -11.66 -19.99
C SER A 18 -9.24 -11.93 -19.21
N GLY A 19 -10.36 -11.28 -19.58
CA GLY A 19 -11.57 -11.23 -18.75
C GLY A 19 -11.35 -10.48 -17.42
N GLY A 20 -10.30 -9.67 -17.35
CA GLY A 20 -9.91 -8.93 -16.16
C GLY A 20 -10.70 -7.63 -15.98
N ARG A 21 -10.21 -6.79 -15.05
CA ARG A 21 -10.82 -5.51 -14.71
C ARG A 21 -9.76 -4.42 -14.59
N ILE A 22 -10.10 -3.22 -15.03
CA ILE A 22 -9.38 -1.99 -14.67
C ILE A 22 -10.33 -1.23 -13.75
N ASP A 23 -9.86 -0.87 -12.57
CA ASP A 23 -10.65 -0.16 -11.56
C ASP A 23 -9.81 0.94 -10.89
N ALA A 24 -10.48 1.78 -10.11
CA ALA A 24 -9.87 2.85 -9.32
C ALA A 24 -9.96 2.56 -7.82
N VAL A 25 -8.97 3.09 -7.10
CA VAL A 25 -8.91 3.19 -5.64
C VAL A 25 -8.64 4.64 -5.26
N THR A 26 -9.02 5.05 -4.05
CA THR A 26 -8.75 6.40 -3.55
C THR A 26 -7.32 6.55 -3.04
N ASP A 27 -6.87 7.80 -2.88
CA ASP A 27 -5.55 8.08 -2.30
C ASP A 27 -5.46 7.51 -0.86
N GLU A 28 -6.55 7.57 -0.08
CA GLU A 28 -6.62 6.98 1.26
C GLU A 28 -6.42 5.46 1.22
N GLU A 29 -7.11 4.75 0.32
CA GLU A 29 -6.95 3.30 0.16
C GLU A 29 -5.51 2.92 -0.24
N ILE A 30 -4.87 3.74 -1.07
CA ILE A 30 -3.47 3.57 -1.44
C ILE A 30 -2.56 3.73 -0.22
N ILE A 31 -2.75 4.78 0.58
CA ILE A 31 -1.93 5.02 1.78
C ILE A 31 -2.14 3.93 2.84
N ASP A 32 -3.37 3.43 3.00
CA ASP A 32 -3.66 2.33 3.93
C ASP A 32 -2.94 1.04 3.49
N ALA A 33 -3.01 0.68 2.20
CA ALA A 33 -2.30 -0.48 1.66
C ALA A 33 -0.77 -0.32 1.77
N TYR A 34 -0.25 0.88 1.52
CA TYR A 34 1.16 1.21 1.64
C TYR A 34 1.70 1.03 3.07
N LYS A 35 0.93 1.47 4.07
CA LYS A 35 1.26 1.24 5.49
C LYS A 35 1.13 -0.23 5.87
N LEU A 36 0.10 -0.90 5.35
CA LEU A 36 -0.17 -2.29 5.67
C LEU A 36 0.96 -3.20 5.20
N ILE A 37 1.39 -3.09 3.94
CA ILE A 37 2.40 -3.98 3.37
C ILE A 37 3.76 -3.83 4.07
N SER A 38 4.13 -2.61 4.44
CA SER A 38 5.38 -2.33 5.16
C SER A 38 5.31 -2.81 6.62
N SER A 39 4.21 -2.58 7.32
CA SER A 39 4.05 -2.98 8.73
C SER A 39 3.80 -4.48 8.94
N LYS A 40 3.24 -5.18 7.95
CA LYS A 40 2.92 -6.61 8.07
C LYS A 40 3.97 -7.52 7.44
N GLU A 41 4.53 -7.14 6.29
CA GLU A 41 5.43 -8.00 5.52
C GLU A 41 6.87 -7.48 5.46
N GLY A 42 7.14 -6.27 5.97
CA GLY A 42 8.47 -5.65 5.88
C GLY A 42 8.87 -5.27 4.44
N VAL A 43 7.92 -5.23 3.51
CA VAL A 43 8.15 -4.87 2.11
C VAL A 43 7.85 -3.39 1.90
N PHE A 44 8.85 -2.66 1.38
CA PHE A 44 8.76 -1.20 1.21
C PHE A 44 8.75 -0.77 -0.26
N CYS A 45 7.56 -0.50 -0.79
CA CYS A 45 7.33 0.00 -2.16
C CYS A 45 6.97 1.48 -2.18
N GLU A 46 6.93 2.14 -3.34
CA GLU A 46 6.41 3.52 -3.47
C GLU A 46 4.85 3.53 -3.38
N PRO A 47 4.20 4.68 -3.11
CA PRO A 47 2.74 4.75 -2.99
C PRO A 47 1.99 4.23 -4.22
N ALA A 48 2.43 4.58 -5.44
CA ALA A 48 1.79 4.11 -6.67
C ALA A 48 1.81 2.57 -6.81
N SER A 49 2.83 1.90 -6.27
CA SER A 49 2.92 0.44 -6.25
C SER A 49 1.86 -0.19 -5.35
N ALA A 50 1.53 0.46 -4.24
CA ALA A 50 0.55 -0.02 -3.27
C ALA A 50 -0.89 0.00 -3.82
N ALA A 51 -1.15 0.70 -4.92
CA ALA A 51 -2.46 0.68 -5.60
C ALA A 51 -2.89 -0.74 -6.02
N SER A 52 -1.94 -1.61 -6.36
CA SER A 52 -2.22 -3.01 -6.67
C SER A 52 -2.83 -3.76 -5.48
N LEU A 53 -2.21 -3.65 -4.29
CA LEU A 53 -2.72 -4.25 -3.06
C LEU A 53 -4.02 -3.58 -2.59
N ALA A 54 -4.12 -2.25 -2.70
CA ALA A 54 -5.35 -1.53 -2.37
C ALA A 54 -6.55 -2.05 -3.19
N GLY A 55 -6.35 -2.27 -4.49
CA GLY A 55 -7.36 -2.87 -5.36
C GLY A 55 -7.75 -4.29 -4.93
N VAL A 56 -6.78 -5.12 -4.54
CA VAL A 56 -7.05 -6.47 -4.00
C VAL A 56 -7.85 -6.40 -2.70
N ILE A 57 -7.49 -5.51 -1.77
CA ILE A 57 -8.22 -5.32 -0.51
C ILE A 57 -9.67 -4.89 -0.79
N LYS A 58 -9.87 -3.94 -1.72
CA LYS A 58 -11.20 -3.49 -2.15
C LYS A 58 -12.03 -4.65 -2.71
N LEU A 59 -11.49 -5.40 -3.66
CA LEU A 59 -12.17 -6.55 -4.28
C LEU A 59 -12.46 -7.68 -3.28
N SER A 60 -11.57 -7.91 -2.32
CA SER A 60 -11.79 -8.88 -1.24
C SER A 60 -12.98 -8.47 -0.37
N LYS A 61 -13.12 -7.19 -0.01
CA LYS A 61 -14.30 -6.66 0.71
C LYS A 61 -15.60 -6.78 -0.10
N GLU A 62 -15.51 -6.73 -1.42
CA GLU A 62 -16.65 -6.93 -2.34
C GLU A 62 -17.01 -8.42 -2.54
N GLY A 63 -16.25 -9.36 -1.98
CA GLY A 63 -16.47 -10.80 -2.17
C GLY A 63 -16.12 -11.30 -3.58
N TYR A 64 -15.20 -10.61 -4.25
CA TYR A 64 -14.83 -10.92 -5.64
C TYR A 64 -14.08 -12.25 -5.80
N PHE A 65 -13.18 -12.55 -4.85
CA PHE A 65 -12.32 -13.74 -4.91
C PHE A 65 -13.01 -14.98 -4.34
N ARG A 66 -12.61 -16.15 -4.84
CA ARG A 66 -12.97 -17.45 -4.28
C ARG A 66 -11.87 -17.96 -3.35
N ASP A 67 -12.24 -18.81 -2.40
CA ASP A 67 -11.28 -19.44 -1.51
C ASP A 67 -10.23 -20.25 -2.29
N GLY A 68 -8.95 -20.06 -1.94
CA GLY A 68 -7.83 -20.77 -2.55
C GLY A 68 -7.27 -20.15 -3.83
N GLU A 69 -7.81 -19.01 -4.30
CA GLU A 69 -7.23 -18.29 -5.43
C GLU A 69 -5.85 -17.71 -5.10
N THR A 70 -4.96 -17.70 -6.10
CA THR A 70 -3.63 -17.08 -6.00
C THR A 70 -3.64 -15.72 -6.67
N VAL A 71 -3.26 -14.69 -5.92
CA VAL A 71 -3.19 -13.31 -6.39
C VAL A 71 -1.75 -12.83 -6.36
N VAL A 72 -1.31 -12.17 -7.44
CA VAL A 72 0.03 -11.56 -7.54
C VAL A 72 -0.14 -10.05 -7.68
N CYS A 73 0.47 -9.29 -6.77
CA CYS A 73 0.53 -7.84 -6.83
C CYS A 73 1.90 -7.37 -7.33
N THR A 74 1.92 -6.58 -8.40
CA THR A 74 3.16 -6.00 -8.92
C THR A 74 3.49 -4.71 -8.18
N LEU A 75 4.59 -4.71 -7.43
CA LEU A 75 5.14 -3.52 -6.79
C LEU A 75 6.17 -2.88 -7.72
N THR A 76 5.75 -1.90 -8.50
CA THR A 76 6.52 -1.33 -9.63
C THR A 76 7.75 -0.52 -9.22
N GLY A 77 7.81 -0.03 -7.98
CA GLY A 77 8.87 0.87 -7.51
C GLY A 77 9.24 0.65 -6.05
N ASN A 78 10.52 0.90 -5.76
CA ASN A 78 11.08 0.85 -4.41
C ASN A 78 10.62 2.07 -3.58
N GLY A 79 10.31 1.87 -2.29
CA GLY A 79 9.83 2.93 -1.41
C GLY A 79 10.81 4.07 -1.19
N LEU A 80 12.11 3.86 -1.40
CA LEU A 80 13.14 4.90 -1.29
C LEU A 80 13.05 5.98 -2.38
N LYS A 81 12.21 5.80 -3.40
CA LYS A 81 11.95 6.82 -4.42
C LYS A 81 11.13 8.01 -3.90
N ASP A 82 10.34 7.80 -2.85
CA ASP A 82 9.45 8.82 -2.28
C ASP A 82 9.54 8.84 -0.74
N PRO A 83 10.68 9.33 -0.20
CA PRO A 83 10.87 9.41 1.24
C PRO A 83 9.94 10.44 1.90
N ASP A 84 9.49 11.46 1.16
CA ASP A 84 8.63 12.50 1.70
C ASP A 84 7.25 11.95 2.06
N THR A 85 6.64 11.14 1.18
CA THR A 85 5.39 10.47 1.51
C THR A 85 5.56 9.54 2.71
N ALA A 86 6.66 8.77 2.77
CA ALA A 86 6.93 7.87 3.89
C ALA A 86 6.96 8.62 5.23
N LEU A 87 7.67 9.75 5.29
CA LEU A 87 7.75 10.60 6.47
C LEU A 87 6.38 11.19 6.85
N ASN A 88 5.63 11.68 5.87
CA ASN A 88 4.33 12.33 6.11
C ASN A 88 3.25 11.38 6.62
N VAL A 89 3.30 10.10 6.23
CA VAL A 89 2.29 9.12 6.64
C VAL A 89 2.70 8.30 7.87
N SER A 90 3.97 8.38 8.26
CA SER A 90 4.50 7.72 9.45
C SER A 90 4.11 8.43 10.75
N ALA A 91 4.03 7.65 11.84
CA ALA A 91 3.93 8.24 13.17
C ALA A 91 5.23 8.96 13.51
N LYS A 92 5.14 10.15 14.12
CA LYS A 92 6.32 10.87 14.58
C LYS A 92 7.00 10.09 15.70
N PRO A 93 8.33 10.04 15.76
CA PRO A 93 9.04 9.46 16.89
C PRO A 93 8.62 10.13 18.20
N VAL A 94 8.27 9.31 19.19
CA VAL A 94 7.96 9.79 20.54
C VAL A 94 9.23 10.28 21.20
N ARG A 95 9.20 11.50 21.77
CA ARG A 95 10.33 12.08 22.49
C ARG A 95 10.19 11.77 23.97
N VAL A 96 11.25 11.21 24.56
CA VAL A 96 11.33 10.87 25.97
C VAL A 96 12.62 11.43 26.57
N LYS A 97 12.66 11.65 27.88
CA LYS A 97 13.89 12.09 28.56
C LYS A 97 14.95 10.98 28.47
N ALA A 98 16.22 11.37 28.56
CA ALA A 98 17.34 10.44 28.62
C ALA A 98 17.46 9.79 30.01
N ASP A 99 16.42 9.05 30.39
CA ASP A 99 16.28 8.33 31.66
C ASP A 99 15.68 6.94 31.38
N VAL A 100 16.22 5.91 32.01
CA VAL A 100 15.81 4.52 31.76
C VAL A 100 14.37 4.29 32.19
N SER A 101 13.99 4.77 33.36
CA SER A 101 12.63 4.61 33.90
C SER A 101 11.57 5.29 33.03
N GLU A 102 11.90 6.44 32.43
CA GLU A 102 11.01 7.12 31.47
C GLU A 102 10.83 6.31 30.17
N ILE A 103 11.87 5.58 29.73
CA ILE A 103 11.78 4.68 28.57
C ILE A 103 10.94 3.44 28.93
N GLU A 104 11.14 2.85 30.10
CA GLU A 104 10.39 1.67 30.56
C GLU A 104 8.89 1.96 30.61
N ASN A 105 8.49 3.07 31.26
CA ASN A 105 7.09 3.48 31.34
C ASN A 105 6.45 3.66 29.94
N LEU A 106 7.20 4.17 28.96
CA LEU A 106 6.70 4.34 27.60
C LEU A 106 6.49 2.99 26.88
N LEU A 107 7.33 1.99 27.17
CA LEU A 107 7.24 0.67 26.55
C LEU A 107 6.15 -0.20 27.16
N GLU A 108 5.78 0.00 28.44
CA GLU A 108 4.65 -0.71 29.08
C GLU A 108 3.32 -0.52 28.33
N ASP A 109 3.12 0.64 27.69
CA ASP A 109 1.92 0.90 26.88
C ASP A 109 1.96 0.26 25.48
N ILE A 110 3.11 -0.29 25.07
CA ILE A 110 3.38 -0.79 23.70
C ILE A 110 3.53 -2.32 23.67
N LEU A 111 4.10 -2.90 24.73
CA LEU A 111 4.41 -4.34 24.88
C LEU A 111 3.35 -5.06 25.72
#